data_AF-A0A9D4GP87-F1
#
_entry.id   AF-A0A9D4GP87-F1
#
_cell.length_a   1.000
_cell.length_b   1.000
_cell.length_c   1.000
_cell.angle_alpha   90.00
_cell.angle_beta   90.00
_cell.angle_gamma   90.00
#
_symmetry.space_group_name_H-M   'P 1'
#
loop_
_entity.id
_entity.type
_entity.pdbx_description
1 polymer ?
#
loop_
_entity_poly.entity_id
_entity_poly.type
_entity_poly.pdbx_seq_one_letter_code
_entity_poly.pdbx_strand_id
1 'polypeptide(L)'
;MEPWNDVIDTFYSSGIVSWYLVSQSTVDGGFGAWSAWGLCSPPTGNGLKTRTHLCDNPQPLYGGRNCLGNYTEQLPCCDSDCPGIYSAVSHDERTCIVYG
;
A
#
# COMPACT_ATOMS: atom_id res chain seq x y z
N MET A 1 -15.50 -4.37 -24.53
CA MET A 1 -16.03 -5.67 -24.09
C MET A 1 -15.19 -6.70 -24.80
N GLU A 2 -14.34 -7.41 -24.05
CA GLU A 2 -13.38 -8.35 -24.64
C GLU A 2 -14.12 -9.49 -25.36
N PRO A 3 -13.69 -9.88 -26.59
CA PRO A 3 -14.39 -10.86 -27.44
C PRO A 3 -14.42 -12.30 -26.89
N TRP A 4 -13.78 -12.53 -25.74
CA TRP A 4 -13.73 -13.83 -25.06
C TRP A 4 -14.96 -14.13 -24.18
N ASN A 5 -15.76 -13.10 -23.85
CA ASN A 5 -16.95 -13.27 -23.00
C ASN A 5 -18.08 -14.05 -23.72
N ASP A 6 -18.17 -13.91 -25.05
CA ASP A 6 -19.23 -14.56 -25.86
C ASP A 6 -19.06 -16.09 -25.93
N VAL A 7 -17.82 -16.58 -25.93
CA VAL A 7 -17.51 -18.02 -25.96
C VAL A 7 -17.90 -18.67 -24.63
N ILE A 8 -17.64 -17.97 -23.52
CA ILE A 8 -17.94 -18.43 -22.16
C ILE A 8 -19.46 -18.53 -21.94
N ASP A 9 -20.22 -17.53 -22.39
CA ASP A 9 -21.70 -17.52 -22.33
C ASP A 9 -22.35 -18.68 -23.09
N THR A 10 -21.71 -19.11 -24.19
CA THR A 10 -22.19 -20.23 -25.01
C THR A 10 -22.04 -21.59 -24.30
N PHE A 11 -20.97 -21.78 -23.52
CA PHE A 11 -20.76 -23.00 -22.73
C PHE A 11 -21.70 -23.09 -21.52
N TYR A 12 -22.11 -21.94 -20.95
CA TYR A 12 -23.11 -21.88 -19.89
C TYR A 12 -24.52 -22.25 -20.38
N SER A 13 -24.95 -21.71 -21.53
CA SER A 13 -26.28 -22.01 -22.08
C SER A 13 -26.43 -23.47 -22.52
N SER A 14 -25.32 -24.17 -22.76
CA SER A 14 -25.29 -25.57 -23.18
C SER A 14 -25.11 -26.56 -22.03
N GLY A 15 -24.93 -26.08 -20.78
CA GLY A 15 -24.78 -26.93 -19.59
C GLY A 15 -23.48 -27.73 -19.53
N ILE A 16 -22.51 -27.40 -20.39
CA ILE A 16 -21.20 -28.07 -20.49
C ILE A 16 -20.27 -27.64 -19.34
N VAL A 17 -20.46 -26.43 -18.82
CA VAL A 17 -19.74 -25.89 -17.66
C VAL A 17 -20.72 -25.38 -16.62
N SER A 18 -20.53 -25.77 -15.36
CA SER A 18 -21.31 -25.26 -14.23
C SER A 18 -20.92 -23.80 -13.96
N TRP A 19 -21.86 -22.96 -13.53
CA TRP A 19 -21.62 -21.58 -13.09
C TRP A 19 -20.52 -21.47 -12.03
N TYR A 20 -20.32 -22.52 -11.22
CA TYR A 20 -19.24 -22.63 -10.24
C TYR A 20 -17.84 -22.79 -10.84
N LEU A 21 -17.69 -23.33 -12.05
CA LEU A 21 -16.39 -23.69 -12.64
C LEU A 21 -15.75 -22.56 -13.44
N VAL A 22 -16.52 -21.54 -13.81
CA VAL A 22 -16.08 -20.49 -14.73
C VAL A 22 -15.76 -19.16 -14.03
N SER A 23 -16.12 -18.99 -12.76
CA SER A 23 -16.01 -17.70 -12.06
C SER A 23 -14.76 -17.51 -11.19
N GLN A 24 -13.84 -18.48 -11.09
CA GLN A 24 -12.58 -18.26 -10.35
C GLN A 24 -11.52 -17.59 -11.23
N SER A 25 -11.78 -16.35 -11.63
CA SER A 25 -10.75 -15.48 -12.18
C SER A 25 -9.79 -15.08 -11.05
N THR A 26 -8.49 -15.29 -11.25
CA THR A 26 -7.47 -14.80 -10.31
C THR A 26 -7.66 -13.30 -10.09
N VAL A 27 -7.77 -12.88 -8.83
CA VAL A 27 -7.78 -11.47 -8.46
C VAL A 27 -6.42 -11.16 -7.88
N ASP A 28 -5.62 -10.37 -8.60
CA ASP A 28 -4.35 -9.88 -8.07
C ASP A 28 -4.62 -8.85 -6.96
N GLY A 29 -3.80 -8.90 -5.92
CA GLY A 29 -3.91 -8.03 -4.76
C GLY A 29 -3.50 -6.59 -5.08
N GLY A 30 -4.24 -5.64 -4.52
CA GLY A 30 -3.97 -4.21 -4.59
C GLY A 30 -3.70 -3.62 -3.22
N PHE A 31 -2.80 -2.64 -3.16
CA PHE A 31 -2.53 -1.93 -1.92
C PHE A 31 -3.73 -1.08 -1.51
N GLY A 32 -4.16 -1.27 -0.27
CA GLY A 32 -5.11 -0.42 0.42
C GLY A 32 -4.55 0.96 0.73
N ALA A 33 -5.40 1.78 1.36
CA ALA A 33 -4.99 3.09 1.83
C ALA A 33 -3.87 2.96 2.87
N TRP A 34 -2.96 3.93 2.87
CA TRP A 34 -1.99 4.07 3.94
C TRP A 34 -2.65 4.38 5.27
N SER A 35 -2.10 3.81 6.34
CA SER A 35 -2.37 4.21 7.70
C SER A 35 -1.99 5.67 7.90
N ALA A 36 -2.50 6.27 8.98
CA ALA A 36 -1.94 7.51 9.48
C ALA A 36 -0.45 7.32 9.80
N TRP A 37 0.32 8.40 9.73
CA TRP A 37 1.69 8.41 10.21
C TRP A 37 1.71 8.12 11.72
N GLY A 38 2.59 7.22 12.14
CA GLY A 38 2.92 7.02 13.54
C GLY A 38 3.62 8.24 14.14
N LEU A 39 3.74 8.24 15.46
CA LEU A 39 4.48 9.27 16.20
C LEU A 39 5.95 9.30 15.78
N CYS A 40 6.58 10.46 15.92
CA CYS A 40 8.01 10.59 15.71
C CYS A 40 8.76 9.76 16.75
N SER A 41 9.76 8.99 16.32
CA SER A 41 10.63 8.27 17.25
C SER A 41 11.38 9.27 18.16
N PRO A 42 11.71 8.90 19.42
CA PRO A 42 12.48 9.75 20.31
C PRO A 42 13.75 10.29 19.64
N PRO A 43 14.16 11.54 19.91
CA PRO A 43 15.27 12.19 19.24
C PRO A 43 16.62 11.65 19.75
N THR A 44 16.98 10.43 19.36
CA THR A 44 18.38 9.99 19.32
C THR A 44 19.00 10.43 17.99
N GLY A 45 18.92 11.73 17.67
CA GLY A 45 19.27 12.31 16.37
C GLY A 45 18.05 12.77 15.56
N ASN A 46 18.04 12.48 14.24
CA ASN A 46 16.88 12.73 13.37
C ASN A 46 15.79 11.69 13.66
N GLY A 47 14.63 12.15 14.16
CA GLY A 47 13.49 11.27 14.41
C GLY A 47 12.94 10.66 13.11
N LEU A 48 12.29 9.50 13.20
CA LEU A 48 11.61 8.83 12.10
C LEU A 48 10.15 8.59 12.46
N LYS A 49 9.24 8.84 11.51
CA LYS A 49 7.84 8.42 11.57
C LYS A 49 7.60 7.33 10.56
N THR A 50 6.74 6.37 10.92
CA THR A 50 6.45 5.19 10.10
C THR A 50 4.96 5.14 9.77
N ARG A 51 4.59 4.72 8.56
CA ARG A 51 3.22 4.33 8.20
C ARG A 51 3.21 3.00 7.47
N THR A 52 2.09 2.32 7.47
CA THR A 52 1.92 1.02 6.81
C THR A 52 0.66 1.00 5.94
N HIS A 53 0.59 0.09 5.00
CA HIS A 53 -0.65 -0.24 4.29
C HIS A 53 -0.76 -1.75 4.12
N LEU A 54 -1.93 -2.22 3.70
CA LEU A 54 -2.21 -3.64 3.54
C LEU A 54 -2.44 -3.97 2.07
N CYS A 55 -2.27 -5.24 1.71
CA CYS A 55 -2.62 -5.74 0.39
C CYS A 55 -4.06 -6.27 0.41
N ASP A 56 -5.02 -5.36 0.57
CA ASP A 56 -6.41 -5.69 0.83
C ASP A 56 -7.42 -4.95 -0.04
N ASN A 57 -6.96 -4.17 -1.03
CA ASN A 57 -7.83 -3.39 -1.89
C ASN A 57 -7.47 -3.53 -3.38
N PRO A 58 -7.83 -4.66 -4.02
CA PRO A 58 -8.52 -5.81 -3.46
C PRO A 58 -7.58 -6.81 -2.76
N GLN A 59 -8.11 -7.70 -1.93
CA GLN A 59 -7.36 -8.87 -1.44
C GLN A 59 -7.09 -9.85 -2.59
N PRO A 60 -5.91 -10.49 -2.65
CA PRO A 60 -5.63 -11.49 -3.66
C PRO A 60 -6.52 -12.73 -3.47
N LEU A 61 -7.19 -13.17 -4.54
CA LEU A 61 -8.10 -14.32 -4.52
C LEU A 61 -7.78 -15.32 -5.64
N TYR A 62 -8.17 -16.57 -5.41
CA TYR A 62 -8.11 -17.66 -6.38
C TYR A 62 -6.71 -17.90 -6.98
N GLY A 63 -5.65 -17.66 -6.19
CA GLY A 63 -4.27 -17.79 -6.64
C GLY A 63 -3.72 -16.55 -7.35
N GLY A 64 -4.42 -15.42 -7.30
CA GLY A 64 -3.90 -14.12 -7.74
C GLY A 64 -2.68 -13.68 -6.94
N ARG A 65 -1.88 -12.81 -7.55
CA ARG A 65 -0.58 -12.38 -7.04
C ARG A 65 -0.76 -11.47 -5.83
N ASN A 66 0.13 -11.59 -4.85
CA ASN A 66 0.21 -10.62 -3.76
C ASN A 66 0.78 -9.28 -4.27
N CYS A 67 0.57 -8.21 -3.50
CA CYS A 67 1.07 -6.88 -3.84
C CYS A 67 2.59 -6.86 -3.94
N LEU A 68 3.11 -6.13 -4.93
CA LEU A 68 4.54 -5.94 -5.14
C LEU A 68 4.92 -4.54 -4.68
N GLY A 69 5.72 -4.44 -3.61
CA GLY A 69 6.18 -3.17 -3.05
C GLY A 69 6.47 -3.25 -1.56
N ASN A 70 6.74 -2.08 -0.96
CA ASN A 70 7.01 -1.98 0.48
C ASN A 70 5.70 -1.77 1.24
N TYR A 71 5.42 -2.64 2.21
CA TYR A 71 4.26 -2.54 3.09
C TYR A 71 4.37 -1.43 4.14
N THR A 72 5.57 -0.88 4.29
CA THR A 72 5.94 0.09 5.32
C THR A 72 6.73 1.21 4.68
N GLU A 73 6.44 2.44 5.08
CA GLU A 73 7.17 3.63 4.68
C GLU A 73 7.66 4.39 5.91
N GLN A 74 8.88 4.92 5.82
CA GLN A 74 9.51 5.71 6.87
C GLN A 74 9.96 7.06 6.32
N LEU A 75 9.72 8.11 7.09
CA LEU A 75 10.18 9.46 6.77
C LEU A 75 10.82 10.12 8.00
N PRO A 76 11.81 10.99 7.79
CA PRO A 76 12.32 11.82 8.88
C PRO A 76 11.24 12.75 9.43
N CYS A 77 11.32 13.01 10.72
CA CYS A 77 10.46 13.94 11.45
C CYS A 77 11.25 14.62 12.57
N CYS A 78 10.80 15.82 12.93
CA CYS A 78 11.29 16.57 14.08
C CYS A 78 10.05 17.04 14.85
N ASP A 79 9.81 16.48 16.04
CA ASP A 79 8.85 17.09 16.96
C ASP A 79 9.40 18.45 17.39
N SER A 80 8.56 19.46 17.38
CA SER A 80 8.92 20.87 17.61
C SER A 80 9.57 21.17 18.97
N ASP A 81 9.70 20.18 19.85
CA ASP A 81 10.45 20.23 21.10
C ASP A 81 11.80 19.51 20.97
N CYS A 82 12.73 20.09 20.21
CA CYS A 82 14.15 19.74 20.29
C CYS A 82 14.82 20.54 21.42
N PRO A 83 15.15 19.93 22.57
CA PRO A 83 15.95 20.60 23.59
C PRO A 83 17.42 20.65 23.15
N GLY A 84 17.82 21.74 22.50
CA GLY A 84 19.23 22.14 22.38
C GLY A 84 19.76 22.31 20.96
N ILE A 85 20.01 23.58 20.62
CA ILE A 85 21.04 24.10 19.70
C ILE A 85 20.87 23.86 18.19
N TYR A 86 20.06 22.90 17.74
CA TYR A 86 19.86 22.66 16.30
C TYR A 86 18.67 23.46 15.75
N SER A 87 18.96 24.45 14.91
CA SER A 87 17.98 25.28 14.22
C SER A 87 17.09 24.44 13.30
N ALA A 88 15.78 24.42 13.56
CA ALA A 88 14.82 23.83 12.64
C ALA A 88 14.58 24.72 11.41
N VAL A 89 13.91 24.11 10.42
CA VAL A 89 13.14 24.70 9.31
C VAL A 89 13.89 24.87 7.98
N SER A 90 13.87 23.83 7.16
CA SER A 90 13.45 24.04 5.76
C SER A 90 11.98 23.60 5.67
N HIS A 91 11.12 24.52 5.25
CA HIS A 91 9.68 24.30 5.09
C HIS A 91 9.36 23.48 3.82
N ASP A 92 10.37 22.82 3.24
CA ASP A 92 10.22 21.97 2.05
C ASP A 92 9.93 20.52 2.51
N GLU A 93 8.77 20.37 3.13
CA GLU A 93 7.93 19.19 3.42
C GLU A 93 8.52 17.82 3.84
N ARG A 94 9.81 17.53 3.75
CA ARG A 94 10.34 16.14 3.83
C ARG A 94 11.73 15.95 4.43
N THR A 95 12.45 16.99 4.84
CA THR A 95 13.83 16.82 5.34
C THR A 95 14.15 17.70 6.55
N CYS A 96 14.63 17.06 7.62
CA CYS A 96 15.38 17.73 8.68
C CYS A 96 16.88 17.59 8.34
N ILE A 97 17.52 18.68 7.90
CA ILE A 97 18.96 18.73 7.67
C ILE A 97 19.61 19.32 8.91
N VAL A 98 20.50 18.55 9.55
CA VAL A 98 21.35 19.06 10.65
C VAL A 98 22.55 19.75 10.01
N TYR A 99 22.58 21.09 10.07
CA TYR A 99 23.82 21.83 9.82
C TYR A 99 24.59 21.92 11.14
N GLY A 100 25.86 21.50 11.11
CA GLY A 100 26.77 21.51 12.25
C GLY A 100 27.51 22.83 12.43
#